data_AF-A0AAJ4D2T2-F1
#
_entry.id   AF-A0AAJ4D2T2-F1
#
_cell.length_a   1.000
_cell.length_b   1.000
_cell.length_c   1.000
_cell.angle_alpha   90.00
_cell.angle_beta   90.00
_cell.angle_gamma   90.00
#
_symmetry.space_group_name_H-M   'P 1'
#
loop_
_entity.id
_entity.type
_entity.pdbx_description
1 polymer ?
#
loop_
_entity_poly.entity_id
_entity_poly.type
_entity_poly.pdbx_seq_one_letter_code
_entity_poly.pdbx_strand_id
1 'polypeptide(L)'
;MAAPYLCPNCKTNRTRFNLIEQSPISVKLDPSTGEILETYSTDERSLFHLPYNGPVMKVQCGVCGLIEDEKTFIKLAEYDKR
;
A
#
# COMPACT_ATOMS: atom_id res chain seq x y z
N MET A 1 -5.69 4.46 -17.30
CA MET A 1 -5.24 5.82 -17.68
C MET A 1 -3.87 6.04 -17.07
N ALA A 2 -2.90 6.54 -17.82
CA ALA A 2 -1.60 6.89 -17.27
C ALA A 2 -1.70 8.26 -16.56
N ALA A 3 -1.27 8.33 -15.30
CA ALA A 3 -1.22 9.56 -14.52
C ALA A 3 0.24 9.86 -14.11
N PRO A 4 0.67 11.14 -14.10
CA PRO A 4 1.99 11.51 -13.62
C PRO A 4 2.09 11.32 -12.11
N TYR A 5 3.26 10.92 -11.63
CA TYR A 5 3.54 10.78 -10.20
C TYR A 5 4.55 11.83 -9.74
N LEU A 6 4.39 12.25 -8.49
CA LEU A 6 5.37 13.04 -7.76
C LEU A 6 5.47 12.47 -6.34
N CYS A 7 6.68 12.11 -5.92
CA CYS A 7 6.89 11.55 -4.58
C CYS A 7 6.59 12.59 -3.49
N PRO A 8 5.72 12.29 -2.50
CA PRO A 8 5.38 13.23 -1.44
C PRO A 8 6.47 13.46 -0.41
N ASN A 9 7.38 12.48 -0.26
CA ASN A 9 8.54 12.64 0.61
C ASN A 9 9.66 13.43 -0.09
N CYS A 10 10.07 13.05 -1.31
CA CYS A 10 11.16 13.75 -2.02
C CYS A 10 10.75 15.11 -2.56
N LYS A 11 9.49 15.28 -2.98
CA LYS A 11 8.95 16.44 -3.71
C LYS A 11 9.65 16.78 -5.04
N THR A 12 10.52 15.89 -5.53
CA THR A 12 11.32 16.09 -6.75
C THR A 12 11.28 14.89 -7.69
N ASN A 13 11.24 13.65 -7.17
CA ASN A 13 11.22 12.47 -8.00
C ASN A 13 9.88 12.33 -8.75
N ARG A 14 9.96 12.27 -10.08
CA ARG A 14 8.83 12.11 -11.02
C ARG A 14 9.01 10.94 -12.01
N THR A 15 10.13 10.21 -11.94
CA THR A 15 10.52 9.27 -13.01
C THR A 15 10.82 7.86 -12.54
N ARG A 16 11.17 7.63 -11.27
CA ARG A 16 11.56 6.30 -10.77
C ARG A 16 10.62 5.81 -9.70
N PHE A 17 9.81 4.81 -10.02
CA PHE A 17 8.85 4.19 -9.11
C PHE A 17 8.76 2.69 -9.35
N ASN A 18 8.50 1.92 -8.30
CA ASN A 18 8.08 0.52 -8.40
C ASN A 18 6.57 0.45 -8.13
N LEU A 19 5.86 -0.32 -8.94
CA LEU A 19 4.46 -0.66 -8.70
C LEU A 19 4.41 -2.00 -7.97
N ILE A 20 3.65 -2.06 -6.87
CA ILE A 20 3.59 -3.22 -5.99
C ILE A 20 2.14 -3.70 -5.97
N GLU A 21 1.90 -4.88 -6.54
CA GLU A 21 0.64 -5.59 -6.38
C GLU A 21 0.62 -6.28 -5.01
N GLN A 22 -0.39 -6.00 -4.20
CA GLN A 22 -0.52 -6.52 -2.84
C GLN A 22 -1.36 -7.79 -2.83
N SER A 23 -0.86 -8.82 -2.16
CA SER A 23 -1.61 -10.03 -1.78
C SER A 23 -1.70 -10.11 -0.25
N PRO A 24 -2.69 -9.43 0.37
CA PRO A 24 -2.82 -9.40 1.82
C PRO A 24 -3.25 -10.77 2.35
N ILE A 25 -2.62 -11.21 3.44
CA ILE A 25 -2.97 -12.45 4.14
C ILE A 25 -3.50 -12.08 5.54
N SER A 26 -4.76 -12.39 5.80
CA SER A 26 -5.39 -12.15 7.09
C SER A 26 -5.05 -13.27 8.06
N VAL A 27 -4.39 -12.96 9.17
CA VAL A 27 -3.94 -13.94 10.17
C VAL A 27 -4.32 -13.52 11.59
N LYS A 28 -4.39 -14.50 12.50
CA LYS A 28 -4.40 -14.32 13.94
C LYS A 28 -3.11 -14.88 14.52
N LEU A 29 -2.45 -14.10 15.36
CA LEU A 29 -1.17 -14.45 15.95
C LEU A 29 -1.31 -14.71 17.46
N ASP A 30 -0.43 -15.55 18.00
CA ASP A 30 -0.20 -15.64 19.43
C ASP A 30 0.55 -14.38 19.92
N PRO A 31 0.05 -13.66 20.95
CA PRO A 31 0.67 -12.41 21.40
C PRO A 31 2.01 -12.57 22.13
N SER A 32 2.33 -13.78 22.61
CA SER A 32 3.55 -14.06 23.37
C SER A 32 4.66 -14.62 22.47
N THR A 33 4.30 -15.48 21.50
CA THR A 33 5.27 -16.17 20.63
C THR A 33 5.33 -15.60 19.21
N GLY A 34 4.26 -14.96 18.74
CA GLY A 34 4.12 -14.50 17.35
C GLY A 34 3.77 -15.61 16.35
N GLU A 35 3.42 -16.82 16.81
CA GLU A 35 3.01 -17.92 15.94
C GLU A 35 1.64 -17.66 15.29
N ILE A 36 1.47 -18.10 14.04
CA ILE A 36 0.18 -18.01 13.34
C ILE A 36 -0.75 -19.10 13.87
N LEU A 37 -1.80 -18.69 14.58
CA LEU A 37 -2.82 -19.57 15.13
C LEU A 37 -3.90 -19.90 14.09
N GLU A 38 -4.33 -18.91 13.32
CA GLU A 38 -5.38 -19.04 12.31
C GLU A 38 -5.06 -18.15 11.09
N THR A 39 -5.42 -18.60 9.89
CA THR A 39 -5.44 -17.79 8.66
C THR A 39 -6.88 -17.70 8.18
N TYR A 40 -7.36 -16.50 7.91
CA TYR A 40 -8.73 -16.26 7.48
C TYR A 40 -8.80 -16.24 5.95
N SER A 41 -9.73 -17.01 5.40
CA SER A 41 -10.14 -16.84 4.01
C SER A 41 -11.05 -15.61 3.86
N THR A 42 -11.18 -15.09 2.64
CA THR A 42 -12.01 -13.91 2.32
C THR A 42 -13.48 -14.07 2.75
N ASP A 43 -13.94 -15.32 2.87
CA ASP A 43 -15.32 -15.70 3.21
C ASP A 43 -15.52 -15.98 4.71
N GLU A 44 -14.46 -16.32 5.44
CA GLU A 44 -14.50 -16.60 6.87
C GLU A 44 -14.31 -15.32 7.69
N ARG A 45 -15.38 -14.54 7.77
CA ARG A 45 -15.43 -13.32 8.58
C ARG A 45 -15.59 -13.68 10.05
N SER A 46 -14.48 -13.73 10.78
CA SER A 46 -14.55 -13.64 12.24
C SER A 46 -15.21 -12.31 12.63
N LEU A 47 -16.13 -12.32 13.60
CA LEU A 47 -16.83 -11.12 14.08
C LEU A 47 -15.87 -10.02 14.58
N PHE A 48 -14.63 -10.37 14.91
CA PHE A 48 -13.60 -9.46 15.39
C PHE A 48 -12.49 -9.16 14.37
N HIS A 49 -12.66 -9.57 13.10
CA HIS A 49 -11.67 -9.36 12.05
C HIS A 49 -12.29 -8.57 10.89
N LEU A 50 -11.88 -7.30 10.72
CA LEU A 50 -12.32 -6.48 9.60
C LEU A 50 -11.62 -6.90 8.30
N PRO A 51 -12.34 -7.00 7.18
CA PRO A 51 -11.71 -7.31 5.90
C PRO A 51 -10.72 -6.22 5.49
N TYR A 52 -9.65 -6.64 4.81
CA TYR A 52 -8.70 -5.69 4.23
C TYR A 52 -9.38 -4.91 3.10
N ASN A 53 -9.52 -3.59 3.28
CA ASN A 53 -10.08 -2.67 2.28
C ASN A 53 -9.03 -1.70 1.72
N GLY A 54 -7.74 -2.03 1.85
CA GLY A 54 -6.66 -1.22 1.30
C GLY A 54 -6.56 -1.37 -0.22
N PRO A 55 -5.72 -0.56 -0.88
CA PRO A 55 -5.58 -0.59 -2.33
C PRO A 55 -4.96 -1.92 -2.80
N VAL A 56 -5.33 -2.39 -3.98
CA VAL A 56 -4.69 -3.58 -4.59
C VAL A 56 -3.24 -3.26 -4.98
N MET A 57 -2.97 -2.01 -5.36
CA MET A 57 -1.66 -1.53 -5.80
C MET A 57 -1.10 -0.49 -4.84
N LYS A 58 0.18 -0.62 -4.50
CA LYS A 58 0.97 0.44 -3.89
C LYS A 58 2.06 0.92 -4.83
N VAL A 59 2.58 2.11 -4.54
CA VAL A 59 3.69 2.69 -5.29
C VAL A 59 4.85 2.95 -4.35
N GLN A 60 6.04 2.49 -4.72
CA GLN A 60 7.28 2.81 -4.05
C GLN A 60 8.05 3.88 -4.84
N CYS A 61 8.52 4.91 -4.16
CA CYS A 61 9.52 5.82 -4.70
C CYS A 61 10.87 5.11 -4.84
N GLY A 62 11.39 5.00 -6.07
CA GLY A 62 12.70 4.39 -6.33
C GLY A 62 13.91 5.22 -5.88
N VAL A 63 13.69 6.43 -5.35
CA VAL A 63 14.77 7.32 -4.87
C VAL A 63 14.89 7.30 -3.35
N CYS A 64 13.76 7.40 -2.61
CA CYS A 64 13.78 7.44 -1.14
C CYS A 64 13.11 6.23 -0.47
N GLY A 65 12.56 5.30 -1.23
CA GLY A 65 11.96 4.08 -0.70
C GLY A 65 10.56 4.23 -0.09
N LEU A 66 9.97 5.43 -0.05
CA LEU A 66 8.60 5.62 0.46
C LEU A 66 7.63 4.74 -0.32
N ILE A 67 6.85 3.91 0.38
CA ILE A 67 5.76 3.09 -0.16
C ILE A 67 4.43 3.68 0.32
N GLU A 68 3.55 4.04 -0.61
CA GLU A 68 2.25 4.63 -0.29
C GLU A 68 1.17 4.25 -1.34
N ASP A 69 -0.09 4.65 -1.09
CA ASP A 69 -1.16 4.57 -2.08
C ASP A 69 -0.82 5.40 -3.33
N GLU A 70 -1.07 4.83 -4.52
CA GLU A 70 -0.86 5.48 -5.81
C GLU A 70 -1.51 6.88 -5.88
N LYS A 71 -2.70 7.04 -5.32
CA LYS A 71 -3.46 8.29 -5.33
C LYS A 71 -2.67 9.43 -4.70
N THR A 72 -1.86 9.15 -3.69
CA THR A 72 -1.05 10.17 -3.01
C THR A 72 -0.01 10.78 -3.97
N PHE A 73 0.63 9.94 -4.80
CA PHE A 73 1.61 10.39 -5.78
C PHE A 73 0.96 11.16 -6.92
N ILE A 74 -0.20 10.71 -7.39
CA ILE A 74 -0.97 11.38 -8.44
C ILE A 74 -1.45 12.75 -7.96
N LYS A 75 -2.08 12.81 -6.78
CA LYS A 75 -2.64 14.06 -6.24
C LYS A 75 -1.57 15.11 -6.01
N LEU A 76 -0.38 14.70 -5.57
CA LEU A 76 0.72 15.65 -5.43
C LEU A 76 1.23 16.15 -6.79
N ALA A 77 1.30 15.28 -7.81
CA ALA A 77 1.67 15.70 -9.15
C ALA A 77 0.64 16.66 -9.78
N GLU A 78 -0.65 16.43 -9.53
CA GLU A 78 -1.75 17.32 -9.95
C GLU A 78 -1.69 18.68 -9.24
N TYR A 79 -1.30 18.70 -7.97
CA TYR A 79 -1.12 19.92 -7.19
C TYR A 79 0.12 20.72 -7.63
N ASP A 80 1.24 20.04 -7.87
CA ASP A 80 2.49 20.64 -8.37
C ASP A 80 2.42 20.85 -9.89
N LYS A 81 1.63 21.86 -10.30
CA LYS A 81 1.48 22.33 -11.69
C LYS A 81 2.74 23.06 -12.17
N ARG A 82 3.83 22.31 -12.31
CA ARG A 82 4.98 22.72 -13.12
C ARG A 82 4.74 22.41 -14.59
#